data_AF-A0A955PA37-F1
#
_entry.id   AF-A0A955PA37-F1
#
_cell.length_a   1.000
_cell.length_b   1.000
_cell.length_c   1.000
_cell.angle_alpha   90.00
_cell.angle_beta   90.00
_cell.angle_gamma   90.00
#
_symmetry.space_group_name_H-M   'P 1'
#
loop_
_entity.id
_entity.type
_entity.pdbx_description
1 polymer ?
#
loop_
_entity_poly.entity_id
_entity_poly.type
_entity_poly.pdbx_seq_one_letter_code
_entity_poly.pdbx_strand_id
1 'polypeptide(L)'
;MWFETFSGTVIFTGAILALVAVIQASRAALVNTGDVNITVNGDDENPIKVPAGSTLLSALASKHVYLPSACGGGGTCAMCKCQVLEGGGDILPTETSLISRGEQKEHWRLSCQVKIRQDLKIHVPDEIFKIQKWECTVRSNQNVATFIKELILELPKGENL
;
A
#
# COMPACT_ATOMS: atom_id res chain seq x y z
N MET A 1 51.32 0.66 26.83
CA MET A 1 50.15 -0.21 27.07
C MET A 1 48.82 0.49 26.78
N TRP A 2 48.37 1.51 27.53
CA TRP A 2 47.07 2.17 27.26
C TRP A 2 46.98 2.91 25.92
N PHE A 3 48.06 3.54 25.45
CA PHE A 3 48.08 4.29 24.18
C PHE A 3 47.93 3.39 22.94
N GLU A 4 48.57 2.22 22.95
CA GLU A 4 48.50 1.26 21.84
C GLU A 4 47.08 0.68 21.73
N THR A 5 46.48 0.29 22.86
CA THR A 5 45.09 -0.20 22.91
C THR A 5 44.09 0.87 22.44
N PHE A 6 44.29 2.12 22.83
CA PHE A 6 43.42 3.22 22.40
C PHE A 6 43.53 3.48 20.89
N SER A 7 44.75 3.50 20.33
CA SER A 7 44.96 3.69 18.89
C SER A 7 44.34 2.57 18.06
N GLY A 8 44.50 1.31 18.49
CA GLY A 8 43.91 0.15 17.82
C GLY A 8 42.38 0.20 17.83
N THR A 9 41.79 0.60 18.96
CA THR A 9 40.34 0.78 19.08
C THR A 9 39.83 1.85 18.13
N VAL A 10 40.49 3.02 18.05
CA VAL A 10 40.09 4.12 17.17
C VAL A 10 40.17 3.73 15.69
N ILE A 11 41.26 3.07 15.27
CA ILE A 11 41.43 2.65 13.86
C ILE A 11 40.37 1.61 13.49
N PHE A 12 40.12 0.63 14.37
CA PHE A 12 39.11 -0.41 14.13
C PHE A 12 37.70 0.17 14.05
N THR A 13 37.31 1.03 15.00
CA THR A 13 36.02 1.72 14.96
C THR A 13 35.90 2.64 13.74
N GLY A 14 36.96 3.35 13.37
CA GLY A 14 36.99 4.19 12.17
C GLY A 14 36.78 3.40 10.87
N ALA A 15 37.42 2.23 10.74
CA ALA A 15 37.23 1.35 9.59
C ALA A 15 35.78 0.86 9.46
N ILE A 16 35.14 0.47 10.57
CA ILE A 16 33.73 0.06 10.59
C ILE A 16 32.83 1.23 10.19
N LEU A 17 33.03 2.42 10.75
CA LEU A 17 32.23 3.60 10.42
C LEU A 17 32.38 4.00 8.94
N ALA A 18 33.60 3.92 8.39
CA ALA A 18 33.86 4.16 6.98
C ALA A 18 33.10 3.17 6.09
N LEU A 19 33.11 1.88 6.44
CA LEU A 19 32.34 0.86 5.71
C LEU A 19 30.83 1.15 5.76
N VAL A 20 30.30 1.47 6.93
CA VAL A 20 28.88 1.82 7.11
C VAL A 20 28.51 3.06 6.29
N ALA A 21 29.38 4.07 6.25
CA ALA A 21 29.16 5.29 5.45
C ALA A 21 29.09 4.98 3.95
N VAL A 22 29.97 4.10 3.44
CA VAL A 22 29.95 3.67 2.03
C VAL A 22 28.65 2.90 1.71
N ILE A 23 28.21 2.02 2.61
CA ILE A 23 26.94 1.28 2.42
C ILE A 23 25.75 2.24 2.40
N GLN A 24 25.70 3.22 3.31
CA GLN A 24 24.63 4.21 3.37
C GLN A 24 24.59 5.10 2.13
N ALA A 25 25.76 5.57 1.65
CA ALA A 25 25.86 6.33 0.41
C ALA A 25 25.39 5.50 -0.81
N SER A 26 25.76 4.22 -0.86
CA SER A 26 25.34 3.30 -1.93
C SER A 26 23.83 3.06 -1.93
N ARG A 27 23.21 2.92 -0.74
CA ARG A 27 21.76 2.76 -0.60
C ARG A 27 21.01 3.97 -1.13
N ALA A 28 21.50 5.19 -0.85
CA ALA A 28 20.88 6.42 -1.32
C ALA A 28 20.94 6.58 -2.86
N ALA A 29 22.02 6.09 -3.48
CA ALA A 29 22.17 6.13 -4.94
C ALA A 29 21.38 5.03 -5.67
N LEU A 30 21.26 3.83 -5.08
CA LEU A 30 20.67 2.66 -5.75
C LEU A 30 19.19 2.43 -5.45
N VAL A 31 18.67 2.95 -4.33
CA VAL A 31 17.26 2.80 -3.97
C VAL A 31 16.51 4.05 -4.41
N ASN A 32 15.58 3.86 -5.36
CA ASN A 32 14.71 4.92 -5.83
C ASN A 32 13.70 5.29 -4.72
N THR A 33 14.07 6.21 -3.83
CA THR A 33 13.20 6.76 -2.77
C THR A 33 12.41 7.99 -3.22
N GLY A 34 12.49 8.34 -4.51
CA GLY A 34 11.70 9.44 -5.08
C GLY A 34 10.21 9.13 -5.09
N ASP A 35 9.41 10.20 -5.27
CA ASP A 35 7.99 10.06 -5.54
C ASP A 35 7.78 9.32 -6.87
N VAL A 36 6.83 8.41 -6.85
CA VAL A 36 6.45 7.57 -7.97
C VAL A 36 5.08 8.03 -8.48
N ASN A 37 4.90 8.04 -9.79
CA ASN A 37 3.65 8.42 -10.42
C ASN A 37 2.76 7.18 -10.63
N ILE A 38 1.50 7.28 -10.24
CA ILE A 38 0.47 6.29 -10.53
C ILE A 38 -0.56 6.95 -11.45
N THR A 39 -0.63 6.48 -12.69
CA THR A 39 -1.71 6.83 -13.63
C THR A 39 -2.88 5.88 -13.41
N VAL A 40 -4.07 6.43 -13.19
CA VAL A 40 -5.31 5.65 -12.99
C VAL A 40 -6.23 5.87 -14.20
N ASN A 41 -6.74 4.80 -14.77
CA ASN A 41 -7.72 4.82 -15.88
C ASN A 41 -7.29 5.62 -17.12
N GLY A 42 -5.97 5.76 -17.36
CA GLY A 42 -5.43 6.48 -18.51
C GLY A 42 -5.44 8.00 -18.38
N ASP A 43 -5.72 8.56 -17.19
CA ASP A 43 -5.57 9.99 -16.91
C ASP A 43 -4.09 10.35 -16.67
N ASP A 44 -3.35 10.55 -17.76
CA ASP A 44 -1.94 10.97 -17.73
C ASP A 44 -1.77 12.46 -17.34
N GLU A 45 -2.86 13.25 -17.31
CA GLU A 45 -2.80 14.68 -16.97
C GLU A 45 -2.75 14.90 -15.45
N ASN A 46 -3.35 14.00 -14.66
CA ASN A 46 -3.36 14.07 -13.19
C ASN A 46 -2.77 12.82 -12.50
N PRO A 47 -1.46 12.54 -12.64
CA PRO A 47 -0.84 11.40 -12.00
C PRO A 47 -0.82 11.54 -10.48
N ILE A 48 -1.18 10.46 -9.80
CA ILE A 48 -1.16 10.38 -8.34
C ILE A 48 0.28 10.17 -7.87
N LYS A 49 0.88 11.21 -7.26
CA LYS A 49 2.24 11.14 -6.69
C LYS A 49 2.23 10.55 -5.29
N VAL A 50 2.96 9.46 -5.11
CA VAL A 50 3.10 8.76 -3.82
C VAL A 50 4.53 8.30 -3.58
N PRO A 51 4.97 8.21 -2.31
CA PRO A 51 6.29 7.72 -1.99
C PRO A 51 6.44 6.23 -2.32
N ALA A 52 7.59 5.87 -2.89
CA ALA A 52 7.96 4.48 -3.14
C ALA A 52 8.00 3.65 -1.83
N GLY A 53 7.70 2.36 -1.94
CA GLY A 53 7.83 1.37 -0.87
C GLY A 53 6.54 0.98 -0.16
N SER A 54 5.47 1.76 -0.33
CA SER A 54 4.12 1.41 0.17
C SER A 54 3.41 0.43 -0.78
N THR A 55 2.31 -0.18 -0.29
CA THR A 55 1.44 -1.02 -1.12
C THR A 55 0.49 -0.13 -1.93
N LEU A 56 0.05 -0.61 -3.08
CA LEU A 56 -0.88 0.12 -3.93
C LEU A 56 -2.19 0.45 -3.21
N LEU A 57 -2.70 -0.49 -2.39
CA LEU A 57 -3.90 -0.26 -1.56
C LEU A 57 -3.73 0.95 -0.62
N SER A 58 -2.64 0.99 0.15
CA SER A 58 -2.41 2.05 1.14
C SER A 58 -2.12 3.39 0.48
N ALA A 59 -1.39 3.37 -0.63
CA ALA A 59 -1.08 4.57 -1.41
C ALA A 59 -2.35 5.21 -1.99
N LEU A 60 -3.24 4.42 -2.59
CA LEU A 60 -4.52 4.91 -3.12
C LEU A 60 -5.44 5.42 -1.99
N ALA A 61 -5.49 4.72 -0.86
CA ALA A 61 -6.27 5.15 0.30
C ALA A 61 -5.79 6.51 0.87
N SER A 62 -4.48 6.79 0.82
CA SER A 62 -3.90 8.08 1.22
C SER A 62 -4.32 9.25 0.33
N LYS A 63 -4.81 8.94 -0.87
CA LYS A 63 -5.27 9.89 -1.89
C LYS A 63 -6.78 9.83 -2.09
N HIS A 64 -7.50 9.31 -1.09
CA HIS A 64 -8.96 9.19 -1.07
C HIS A 64 -9.56 8.26 -2.14
N VAL A 65 -8.77 7.34 -2.69
CA VAL A 65 -9.26 6.27 -3.57
C VAL A 65 -9.32 4.97 -2.77
N TYR A 66 -10.52 4.55 -2.37
CA TYR A 66 -10.72 3.46 -1.43
C TYR A 66 -11.13 2.16 -2.13
N LEU A 67 -10.15 1.31 -2.44
CA LEU A 67 -10.45 -0.06 -2.87
C LEU A 67 -11.04 -0.88 -1.70
N PRO A 68 -12.08 -1.70 -1.94
CA PRO A 68 -12.68 -2.52 -0.91
C PRO A 68 -11.66 -3.55 -0.38
N SER A 69 -11.52 -3.62 0.96
CA SER A 69 -10.59 -4.53 1.61
C SER A 69 -11.15 -5.00 2.95
N ALA A 70 -11.57 -6.25 3.02
CA ALA A 70 -12.06 -6.86 4.27
C ALA A 70 -10.92 -7.40 5.16
N CYS A 71 -9.76 -7.74 4.57
CA CYS A 71 -8.64 -8.38 5.28
C CYS A 71 -7.53 -7.42 5.73
N GLY A 72 -7.69 -6.10 5.53
CA GLY A 72 -6.68 -5.10 5.92
C GLY A 72 -5.33 -5.24 5.19
N GLY A 73 -5.30 -5.92 4.04
CA GLY A 73 -4.09 -6.11 3.24
C GLY A 73 -3.38 -7.46 3.41
N GLY A 74 -3.98 -8.42 4.12
CA GLY A 74 -3.45 -9.77 4.27
C GLY A 74 -3.46 -10.64 3.00
N GLY A 75 -4.00 -10.15 1.88
CA GLY A 75 -4.01 -10.90 0.62
C GLY A 75 -4.90 -12.14 0.62
N THR A 76 -5.94 -12.18 1.45
CA THR A 76 -6.81 -13.35 1.61
C THR A 76 -8.26 -13.15 1.13
N CYS A 77 -8.76 -11.91 1.10
CA CYS A 77 -10.17 -11.63 0.78
C CYS A 77 -10.47 -11.41 -0.71
N ALA A 78 -9.47 -11.19 -1.55
CA ALA A 78 -9.59 -10.90 -2.99
C ALA A 78 -10.49 -9.71 -3.39
N MET A 79 -10.92 -8.85 -2.46
CA MET A 79 -11.79 -7.70 -2.75
C MET A 79 -11.02 -6.54 -3.39
N CYS A 80 -9.74 -6.38 -3.04
CA CYS A 80 -8.89 -5.29 -3.51
C CYS A 80 -8.30 -5.55 -4.91
N LYS A 81 -9.07 -6.18 -5.81
CA LYS A 81 -8.62 -6.46 -7.18
C LYS A 81 -8.52 -5.16 -7.98
N CYS A 82 -7.43 -5.02 -8.73
CA CYS A 82 -7.24 -3.97 -9.72
C CYS A 82 -6.43 -4.53 -10.89
N GLN A 83 -6.51 -3.88 -12.04
CA GLN A 83 -5.63 -4.20 -13.16
C GLN A 83 -4.36 -3.34 -13.07
N VAL A 84 -3.21 -3.97 -13.25
CA VAL A 84 -1.91 -3.28 -13.30
C VAL A 84 -1.35 -3.47 -14.70
N LEU A 85 -1.52 -2.46 -15.54
CA LEU A 85 -1.18 -2.50 -16.97
C LEU A 85 0.31 -2.35 -17.21
N GLU A 86 0.96 -1.45 -16.45
CA GLU A 86 2.39 -1.23 -16.50
C GLU A 86 2.94 -1.06 -15.08
N GLY A 87 4.17 -1.54 -14.86
CA GLY A 87 4.80 -1.52 -13.54
C GLY A 87 4.32 -2.67 -12.64
N GLY A 88 4.52 -2.54 -11.32
CA GLY A 88 4.01 -3.48 -10.31
C GLY A 88 4.68 -4.87 -10.21
N GLY A 89 5.49 -5.26 -11.20
CA GLY A 89 6.25 -6.53 -11.22
C GLY A 89 5.37 -7.76 -11.45
N ASP A 90 5.94 -8.96 -11.26
CA ASP A 90 5.26 -10.24 -11.51
C ASP A 90 4.23 -10.60 -10.43
N ILE A 91 3.27 -11.46 -10.79
CA ILE A 91 2.27 -11.95 -9.84
C ILE A 91 2.91 -12.75 -8.72
N LEU A 92 2.56 -12.42 -7.47
CA LEU A 92 3.11 -13.13 -6.31
C LEU A 92 2.35 -14.46 -6.11
N PRO A 93 2.99 -15.50 -5.57
CA PRO A 93 2.34 -16.76 -5.23
C PRO A 93 1.14 -16.60 -4.27
N THR A 94 1.14 -15.55 -3.44
CA THR A 94 0.03 -15.20 -2.55
C THR A 94 -1.21 -14.72 -3.28
N GLU A 95 -1.07 -14.22 -4.50
CA GLU A 95 -2.18 -13.75 -5.34
C GLU A 95 -2.71 -14.89 -6.22
N THR A 96 -1.86 -15.81 -6.66
CA THR A 96 -2.20 -16.91 -7.59
C THR A 96 -3.30 -17.84 -7.08
N SER A 97 -3.51 -17.94 -5.76
CA SER A 97 -4.59 -18.72 -5.16
C SER A 97 -5.96 -18.04 -5.28
N LEU A 98 -5.99 -16.72 -5.47
CA LEU A 98 -7.20 -15.89 -5.50
C LEU A 98 -7.48 -15.27 -6.87
N ILE A 99 -6.49 -15.31 -7.77
CA ILE A 99 -6.58 -14.80 -9.14
C ILE A 99 -6.47 -15.98 -10.11
N SER A 100 -7.52 -16.17 -10.91
CA SER A 100 -7.58 -17.23 -11.91
C SER A 100 -6.55 -17.01 -13.03
N ARG A 101 -6.21 -18.07 -13.78
CA ARG A 101 -5.31 -17.96 -14.93
C ARG A 101 -5.83 -17.04 -16.04
N GLY A 102 -7.16 -16.88 -16.16
CA GLY A 102 -7.76 -15.94 -17.10
C GLY A 102 -7.50 -14.49 -16.67
N GLU A 103 -7.80 -14.19 -15.42
CA GLU A 103 -7.55 -12.86 -14.82
C GLU A 103 -6.05 -12.50 -14.84
N GLN A 104 -5.15 -13.47 -14.64
CA GLN A 104 -3.71 -13.23 -14.76
C GLN A 104 -3.29 -12.74 -16.15
N LYS A 105 -3.93 -13.24 -17.22
CA LYS A 105 -3.65 -12.79 -18.60
C LYS A 105 -4.13 -11.37 -18.86
N GLU A 106 -5.12 -10.92 -18.11
CA GLU A 106 -5.64 -9.54 -18.15
C GLU A 106 -4.97 -8.64 -17.09
N HIS A 107 -3.85 -9.07 -16.51
CA HIS A 107 -3.06 -8.31 -15.55
C HIS A 107 -3.81 -7.91 -14.27
N TRP A 108 -4.78 -8.71 -13.85
CA TRP A 108 -5.41 -8.54 -12.54
C TRP A 108 -4.43 -8.87 -11.41
N ARG A 109 -4.45 -8.01 -10.39
CA ARG A 109 -3.59 -8.08 -9.20
C ARG A 109 -4.36 -7.72 -7.95
N LEU A 110 -3.83 -8.12 -6.80
CA LEU A 110 -4.30 -7.65 -5.49
C LEU A 110 -3.55 -6.38 -5.12
N SER A 111 -4.22 -5.22 -5.12
CA SER A 111 -3.58 -3.94 -4.80
C SER A 111 -2.86 -3.91 -3.45
N CYS A 112 -3.30 -4.73 -2.49
CA CYS A 112 -2.62 -4.85 -1.20
C CYS A 112 -1.27 -5.57 -1.25
N GLN A 113 -1.01 -6.42 -2.25
CA GLN A 113 0.23 -7.17 -2.40
C GLN A 113 1.21 -6.50 -3.36
N VAL A 114 0.72 -5.64 -4.26
CA VAL A 114 1.54 -4.87 -5.20
C VAL A 114 2.30 -3.78 -4.45
N LYS A 115 3.63 -3.84 -4.48
CA LYS A 115 4.52 -2.83 -3.91
C LYS A 115 4.93 -1.81 -4.96
N ILE A 116 4.78 -0.53 -4.63
CA ILE A 116 5.14 0.58 -5.49
C ILE A 116 6.65 0.78 -5.45
N ARG A 117 7.35 0.57 -6.57
CA ARG A 117 8.81 0.76 -6.69
C ARG A 117 9.22 1.65 -7.87
N GLN A 118 8.35 1.74 -8.85
CA GLN A 118 8.50 2.44 -10.12
C GLN A 118 7.11 2.85 -10.58
N ASP A 119 7.02 3.75 -11.56
CA ASP A 119 5.74 4.28 -12.04
C ASP A 119 4.79 3.15 -12.45
N LEU A 120 3.50 3.32 -12.12
CA LEU A 120 2.47 2.33 -12.39
C LEU A 120 1.36 2.93 -13.25
N LYS A 121 0.84 2.13 -14.17
CA LYS A 121 -0.44 2.38 -14.82
C LYS A 121 -1.43 1.34 -14.33
N ILE A 122 -2.55 1.79 -13.77
CA ILE A 122 -3.57 0.92 -13.21
C ILE A 122 -4.94 1.24 -13.79
N HIS A 123 -5.80 0.24 -13.81
CA HIS A 123 -7.21 0.41 -14.11
C HIS A 123 -8.07 -0.07 -12.93
N VAL A 124 -9.04 0.77 -12.55
CA VAL A 124 -9.93 0.59 -11.40
C VAL A 124 -11.35 0.98 -11.83
N PRO A 125 -12.37 0.16 -11.54
CA PRO A 125 -13.77 0.49 -11.84
C PRO A 125 -14.23 1.84 -11.26
N ASP A 126 -15.02 2.59 -12.03
CA ASP A 126 -15.42 3.96 -11.67
C ASP A 126 -16.27 4.04 -10.38
N GLU A 127 -16.95 2.95 -10.03
CA GLU A 127 -17.74 2.83 -8.81
C GLU A 127 -16.89 3.03 -7.54
N ILE A 128 -15.61 2.70 -7.60
CA ILE A 128 -14.69 2.79 -6.47
C ILE A 128 -14.41 4.25 -6.08
N PHE A 129 -14.47 5.18 -7.03
CA PHE A 129 -14.30 6.61 -6.73
C PHE A 129 -15.49 7.21 -5.97
N LYS A 130 -16.65 6.54 -5.95
CA LYS A 130 -17.82 6.98 -5.19
C LYS A 130 -17.78 6.54 -3.73
N ILE A 131 -16.83 5.68 -3.35
CA ILE A 131 -16.71 5.18 -1.99
C ILE A 131 -16.17 6.29 -1.09
N GLN A 132 -16.90 6.59 -0.02
CA GLN A 132 -16.55 7.63 0.95
C GLN A 132 -16.48 7.05 2.36
N LYS A 133 -15.67 7.68 3.21
CA LYS A 133 -15.54 7.33 4.61
C LYS A 133 -16.47 8.24 5.43
N TRP A 134 -17.39 7.62 6.16
CA TRP A 134 -18.33 8.30 7.04
C TRP A 134 -17.92 8.13 8.50
N GLU A 135 -18.02 9.19 9.28
CA GLU A 135 -17.93 9.14 10.74
C GLU A 135 -19.34 9.21 11.31
N CYS A 136 -19.90 8.06 11.66
CA CYS A 136 -21.27 7.93 12.13
C CYS A 136 -21.34 7.86 13.66
N THR A 137 -22.44 8.35 14.23
CA THR A 137 -22.71 8.22 15.68
C THR A 137 -23.57 6.98 15.95
N VAL A 138 -23.23 6.20 16.97
CA VAL A 138 -24.03 5.02 17.36
C VAL A 138 -25.32 5.49 18.04
N ARG A 139 -26.47 5.22 17.42
CA ARG A 139 -27.80 5.55 17.96
C ARG A 139 -28.34 4.42 18.83
N SER A 140 -28.19 3.16 18.40
CA SER A 140 -28.59 1.99 19.20
C SER A 140 -27.72 0.77 18.88
N ASN A 141 -27.62 -0.16 19.84
CA ASN A 141 -26.88 -1.42 19.70
C ASN A 141 -27.54 -2.53 20.53
N GLN A 142 -28.80 -2.86 20.23
CA GLN A 142 -29.63 -3.76 21.03
C GLN A 142 -29.41 -5.24 20.64
N ASN A 143 -29.55 -6.17 21.58
CA ASN A 143 -29.53 -7.59 21.27
C ASN A 143 -30.93 -8.02 20.78
N VAL A 144 -31.02 -8.52 19.55
CA VAL A 144 -32.25 -9.09 18.99
C VAL A 144 -32.30 -10.63 19.12
N ALA A 145 -31.16 -11.25 19.41
CA ALA A 145 -31.03 -12.66 19.78
C ALA A 145 -29.84 -12.87 20.73
N THR A 146 -29.60 -14.11 21.17
CA THR A 146 -28.49 -14.45 22.09
C THR A 146 -27.12 -13.96 21.58
N PHE A 147 -26.90 -13.99 20.25
CA PHE A 147 -25.63 -13.61 19.61
C PHE A 147 -25.80 -12.63 18.44
N ILE A 148 -26.96 -11.99 18.28
CA ILE A 148 -27.23 -11.04 17.19
C ILE A 148 -27.57 -9.67 17.77
N LYS A 149 -26.90 -8.63 17.27
CA LYS A 149 -27.09 -7.23 17.64
C LYS A 149 -27.60 -6.42 16.45
N GLU A 150 -28.57 -5.56 16.72
CA GLU A 150 -29.01 -4.52 15.81
C GLU A 150 -28.23 -3.23 16.14
N LEU A 151 -27.34 -2.83 15.22
CA LEU A 151 -26.55 -1.61 15.31
C LEU A 151 -27.16 -0.55 14.39
N ILE A 152 -27.79 0.47 14.97
CA ILE A 152 -28.32 1.62 14.23
C ILE A 152 -27.32 2.77 14.35
N LEU A 153 -26.90 3.28 13.19
CA LEU A 153 -25.96 4.39 13.07
C LEU A 153 -26.68 5.63 12.55
N GLU A 154 -26.32 6.79 13.09
CA GLU A 154 -26.74 8.10 12.61
C GLU A 154 -25.64 8.70 11.72
N LEU A 155 -26.02 9.08 10.50
CA LEU A 155 -25.13 9.70 9.52
C LEU A 155 -24.76 11.15 9.95
N PRO A 156 -23.66 11.70 9.43
CA PRO A 156 -23.33 13.11 9.58
C PRO A 156 -24.47 14.03 9.13
N LYS A 157 -24.56 15.22 9.74
CA LYS A 157 -25.61 16.20 9.42
C LYS A 157 -25.52 16.64 7.96
N GLY A 158 -26.56 16.35 7.17
CA GLY A 158 -26.69 16.83 5.78
C GLY A 158 -26.56 15.73 4.71
N GLU A 159 -26.32 14.49 5.10
CA GLU A 159 -26.14 13.37 4.17
C GLU A 159 -27.32 12.42 4.20
N ASN A 160 -27.73 11.95 3.02
CA ASN A 160 -28.76 10.94 2.83
C ASN A 160 -28.22 9.83 1.92
N LEU A 161 -28.52 8.57 2.27
CA LEU A 161 -28.23 7.37 1.47
C LEU A 161 -29.33 7.11 0.44
#